data_AF-L0PBM2-F1
#
_entry.id   AF-L0PBM2-F1
#
_cell.length_a   1.000
_cell.length_b   1.000
_cell.length_c   1.000
_cell.angle_alpha   90.00
_cell.angle_beta   90.00
_cell.angle_gamma   90.00
#
_symmetry.space_group_name_H-M   'P 1'
#
loop_
_entity.id
_entity.type
_entity.pdbx_description
1 polymer ?
#
loop_
_entity_poly.entity_id
_entity_poly.type
_entity_poly.pdbx_seq_one_letter_code
_entity_poly.pdbx_strand_id
1 'polypeptide(L)'
;MKQRILLVYGKAGPEAIPDSVIVVHHDQNSFPTQSWPCTHSHFKCLVHLNPGLNRVSFVFYPPQNMCMQPSSSVILINYLNVVQNPPLYLAIILAKDSPREYDAPPLRKKREGNRLELAVKKLRMIAYLWQAFTGEQMARNGFERRCFRFEDEATYDTLSYREKNIIRQTAKIHIVQSKYMVKG
;
A
#
# COMPACT_ATOMS: atom_id res chain seq x y z
N MET A 1 -5.35 -13.39 8.06
CA MET A 1 -4.47 -12.21 8.26
C MET A 1 -5.33 -10.96 8.46
N LYS A 2 -4.84 -9.92 9.17
CA LYS A 2 -5.63 -8.71 9.56
C LYS A 2 -5.23 -7.41 8.84
N GLN A 3 -4.49 -7.50 7.72
CA GLN A 3 -3.93 -6.34 7.04
C GLN A 3 -4.41 -6.31 5.60
N ARG A 4 -4.84 -5.14 5.13
CA ARG A 4 -5.33 -4.94 3.76
C ARG A 4 -4.20 -4.91 2.75
N ILE A 5 -3.05 -4.35 3.13
CA ILE A 5 -1.83 -4.38 2.33
C ILE A 5 -0.83 -5.32 3.00
N LEU A 6 -0.31 -6.26 2.23
CA LEU A 6 0.66 -7.22 2.69
C LEU A 6 2.04 -6.94 2.07
N LEU A 7 3.08 -6.91 2.91
CA LEU A 7 4.46 -6.93 2.46
C LEU A 7 4.90 -8.36 2.14
N VAL A 8 5.19 -8.62 0.87
CA VAL A 8 5.76 -9.90 0.40
C VAL A 8 7.18 -9.65 -0.08
N TYR A 9 8.10 -10.51 0.33
CA TYR A 9 9.48 -10.49 -0.14
C TYR A 9 9.99 -11.92 -0.22
N GLY A 10 11.01 -12.14 -1.03
CA GLY A 10 11.58 -13.46 -1.23
C GLY A 10 12.66 -13.45 -2.30
N LYS A 11 12.95 -14.65 -2.79
CA LYS A 11 13.81 -14.85 -3.95
C LYS A 11 12.97 -15.25 -5.17
N ALA A 12 13.35 -14.79 -6.36
CA ALA A 12 12.75 -15.18 -7.62
C ALA A 12 13.79 -15.19 -8.74
N GLY A 13 13.72 -16.21 -9.59
CA GLY A 13 14.68 -16.42 -10.67
C GLY A 13 16.08 -16.86 -10.19
N PRO A 14 16.98 -17.17 -11.13
CA PRO A 14 18.39 -17.42 -10.85
C PRO A 14 19.12 -16.22 -10.23
N GLU A 15 20.24 -16.49 -9.56
CA GLU A 15 21.08 -15.45 -8.98
C GLU A 15 21.69 -14.55 -10.08
N ALA A 16 21.92 -13.27 -9.72
CA ALA A 16 22.61 -12.28 -10.54
C ALA A 16 21.99 -11.91 -11.90
N ILE A 17 20.69 -12.14 -12.12
CA ILE A 17 20.00 -11.58 -13.30
C ILE A 17 19.74 -10.08 -13.08
N PRO A 18 20.32 -9.18 -13.90
CA PRO A 18 20.06 -7.74 -13.82
C PRO A 18 18.64 -7.43 -14.32
N ASP A 19 18.08 -6.27 -13.95
CA ASP A 19 16.86 -5.70 -14.56
C ASP A 19 15.62 -6.63 -14.67
N SER A 20 15.54 -7.64 -13.81
CA SER A 20 14.38 -8.52 -13.76
C SER A 20 13.22 -7.90 -12.97
N VAL A 21 12.00 -8.33 -13.26
CA VAL A 21 10.79 -7.78 -12.61
C VAL A 21 9.86 -8.87 -12.11
N ILE A 22 9.22 -8.60 -10.98
CA ILE A 22 8.12 -9.40 -10.44
C ILE A 22 6.82 -8.67 -10.70
N VAL A 23 5.90 -9.34 -11.39
CA VAL A 23 4.56 -8.84 -11.68
C VAL A 23 3.56 -9.56 -10.80
N VAL A 24 2.79 -8.79 -10.04
CA VAL A 24 1.75 -9.28 -9.12
C VAL A 24 0.39 -9.15 -9.79
N HIS A 25 -0.30 -10.28 -9.95
CA HIS A 25 -1.65 -10.37 -10.49
C HIS A 25 -2.62 -10.75 -9.37
N HIS A 26 -3.73 -10.01 -9.30
CA HIS A 26 -4.81 -10.27 -8.35
C HIS A 26 -5.93 -11.03 -9.05
N ASP A 27 -6.56 -11.97 -8.33
CA ASP A 27 -7.69 -12.71 -8.87
C ASP A 27 -8.82 -11.77 -9.31
N GLN A 28 -9.51 -12.17 -10.38
CA GLN A 28 -10.65 -11.45 -10.97
C GLN A 28 -10.36 -9.97 -11.30
N ASN A 29 -9.10 -9.60 -11.50
CA ASN A 29 -8.66 -8.20 -11.68
C ASN A 29 -9.15 -7.28 -10.56
N SER A 30 -9.27 -7.80 -9.34
CA SER A 30 -9.82 -7.08 -8.18
C SER A 30 -8.96 -5.89 -7.71
N PHE A 31 -7.69 -5.88 -8.11
CA PHE A 31 -6.78 -4.75 -8.00
C PHE A 31 -5.79 -4.76 -9.19
N PRO A 32 -5.26 -3.60 -9.63
CA PRO A 32 -4.46 -3.53 -10.85
C PRO A 32 -3.14 -4.28 -10.68
N THR A 33 -2.69 -4.88 -11.78
CA THR A 33 -1.38 -5.50 -11.86
C THR A 33 -0.29 -4.50 -11.48
N GLN A 34 0.64 -4.92 -10.62
CA GLN A 34 1.78 -4.12 -10.18
C GLN A 34 3.09 -4.80 -10.56
N SER A 35 4.06 -4.01 -11.01
CA SER A 35 5.41 -4.49 -11.31
C SER A 35 6.39 -3.95 -10.27
N TRP A 36 7.27 -4.82 -9.79
CA TRP A 36 8.26 -4.54 -8.77
C TRP A 36 9.64 -5.00 -9.26
N PRO A 37 10.69 -4.22 -9.01
CA PRO A 37 12.04 -4.62 -9.38
C PRO A 37 12.47 -5.87 -8.60
N CYS A 38 13.20 -6.76 -9.29
CA CYS A 38 13.91 -7.88 -8.68
C CYS A 38 15.41 -7.68 -8.92
N THR A 39 16.17 -7.59 -7.83
CA THR A 39 17.59 -7.24 -7.84
C THR A 39 18.36 -8.33 -7.13
N HIS A 40 19.36 -8.91 -7.80
CA HIS A 40 20.12 -10.07 -7.28
C HIS A 40 19.21 -11.20 -6.82
N SER A 41 18.23 -11.57 -7.64
CA SER A 41 17.15 -12.54 -7.32
C SER A 41 16.26 -12.18 -6.13
N HIS A 42 16.44 -11.03 -5.47
CA HIS A 42 15.59 -10.60 -4.37
C HIS A 42 14.53 -9.59 -4.81
N PHE A 43 13.31 -9.77 -4.30
CA PHE A 43 12.23 -8.82 -4.53
C PHE A 43 11.52 -8.47 -3.23
N LYS A 44 10.85 -7.31 -3.24
CA LYS A 44 9.93 -6.87 -2.19
C LYS A 44 8.78 -6.13 -2.86
N CYS A 45 7.56 -6.52 -2.56
CA CYS A 45 6.35 -5.96 -3.13
C CYS A 45 5.25 -5.77 -2.09
N LEU A 46 4.38 -4.83 -2.36
CA LEU A 46 3.13 -4.64 -1.62
C LEU A 46 2.02 -5.33 -2.41
N VAL A 47 1.21 -6.11 -1.71
CA VAL A 47 0.09 -6.87 -2.28
C VAL A 47 -1.19 -6.34 -1.66
N HIS A 48 -2.15 -5.97 -2.52
CA HIS A 48 -3.48 -5.57 -2.07
C HIS A 48 -4.34 -6.81 -1.80
N LEU A 49 -5.07 -6.79 -0.70
CA LEU A 49 -5.96 -7.87 -0.30
C LEU A 49 -7.40 -7.35 -0.15
N ASN A 50 -8.33 -8.08 -0.73
CA ASN A 50 -9.76 -7.92 -0.52
C ASN A 50 -10.23 -8.83 0.63
N PRO A 51 -11.30 -8.46 1.36
CA PRO A 51 -11.85 -9.34 2.39
C PRO A 51 -12.16 -10.74 1.83
N GLY A 52 -11.73 -11.77 2.54
CA GLY A 52 -11.86 -13.17 2.14
C GLY A 52 -10.59 -13.75 1.53
N LEU A 53 -10.77 -14.78 0.70
CA LEU A 53 -9.68 -15.52 0.07
C LEU A 53 -9.16 -14.76 -1.16
N ASN A 54 -7.86 -14.45 -1.16
CA ASN A 54 -7.16 -13.80 -2.26
C ASN A 54 -6.22 -14.81 -2.91
N ARG A 55 -6.41 -15.05 -4.21
CA ARG A 55 -5.48 -15.82 -5.03
C ARG A 55 -4.56 -14.85 -5.76
N VAL A 56 -3.30 -14.78 -5.33
CA VAL A 56 -2.32 -13.82 -5.85
C VAL A 56 -1.26 -14.57 -6.64
N SER A 57 -1.07 -14.19 -7.89
CA SER A 57 -0.06 -14.74 -8.79
C SER A 57 1.15 -13.81 -8.85
N PHE A 58 2.34 -14.37 -8.72
CA PHE A 58 3.62 -13.69 -8.87
C PHE A 58 4.32 -14.27 -10.08
N VAL A 59 4.55 -13.43 -11.09
CA VAL A 59 5.24 -13.83 -12.33
C VAL A 59 6.58 -13.10 -12.39
N PHE A 60 7.66 -13.87 -12.44
CA PHE A 60 9.00 -13.39 -12.67
C PHE A 60 9.23 -13.26 -14.17
N TYR A 61 9.60 -12.06 -14.62
CA TYR A 61 10.01 -11.81 -15.99
C TYR A 61 11.51 -11.52 -16.01
N PRO A 62 12.30 -12.39 -16.67
CA PRO A 62 13.70 -12.09 -16.95
C PRO A 62 13.82 -10.95 -17.99
N PRO A 63 14.98 -10.31 -18.10
CA PRO A 63 15.29 -9.37 -19.16
C PRO A 63 15.06 -9.96 -20.55
N GLN A 64 14.57 -9.14 -21.48
CA GLN A 64 14.25 -9.58 -22.85
C GLN A 64 15.44 -10.15 -23.64
N ASN A 65 16.66 -9.75 -23.27
CA ASN A 65 17.91 -10.23 -23.88
C ASN A 65 18.36 -11.61 -23.34
N MET A 66 17.72 -12.13 -22.30
CA MET A 66 17.92 -13.51 -21.87
C MET A 66 16.89 -14.43 -22.53
N CYS A 67 17.34 -15.55 -23.10
CA CYS A 67 16.49 -16.63 -23.60
C CYS A 67 15.92 -17.46 -22.42
N MET A 68 15.30 -16.78 -21.46
CA MET A 68 14.73 -17.39 -20.27
C MET A 68 13.22 -17.20 -20.28
N GLN A 69 12.49 -18.28 -19.95
CA GLN A 69 11.04 -18.23 -19.87
C GLN A 69 10.59 -17.61 -18.53
N PRO A 70 9.48 -16.86 -18.52
CA PRO A 70 8.88 -16.39 -17.27
C PRO A 70 8.51 -17.57 -16.36
N SER A 71 8.71 -17.41 -15.06
CA SER A 71 8.29 -18.40 -14.05
C SER A 71 7.22 -17.81 -13.15
N SER A 72 6.21 -18.60 -12.77
CA SER A 72 5.12 -18.12 -11.93
C SER A 72 4.94 -18.95 -10.66
N SER A 73 4.41 -18.30 -9.62
CA SER A 73 3.98 -18.93 -8.37
C SER A 73 2.68 -18.30 -7.92
N VAL A 74 1.85 -19.06 -7.18
CA VAL A 74 0.56 -18.61 -6.69
C VAL A 74 0.51 -18.79 -5.18
N ILE A 75 0.02 -17.76 -4.48
CA ILE A 75 -0.20 -17.79 -3.04
C ILE A 75 -1.67 -17.52 -2.76
N LEU A 76 -2.24 -18.34 -1.88
CA LEU A 76 -3.59 -18.17 -1.35
C LEU A 76 -3.51 -17.47 0.01
N ILE A 77 -4.15 -16.31 0.14
CA ILE A 77 -4.10 -15.47 1.34
C ILE A 77 -5.52 -15.15 1.79
N ASN A 78 -5.89 -15.60 2.99
CA ASN A 78 -7.17 -15.23 3.58
C ASN A 78 -7.04 -13.96 4.44
N TYR A 79 -7.68 -12.88 4.02
CA TYR A 79 -7.77 -11.61 4.75
C TYR A 79 -9.11 -11.51 5.48
N LEU A 80 -9.06 -11.44 6.81
CA LEU A 80 -10.24 -11.33 7.66
C LEU A 80 -10.29 -9.95 8.31
N ASN A 81 -11.39 -9.24 8.13
CA ASN A 81 -11.63 -7.97 8.80
C ASN A 81 -12.18 -8.23 10.21
N VAL A 82 -11.27 -8.34 11.19
CA VAL A 82 -11.65 -8.58 12.59
C VAL A 82 -11.95 -7.23 13.27
N VAL A 83 -13.19 -7.04 13.73
CA VAL A 83 -13.70 -5.77 14.32
C VAL A 83 -13.57 -5.74 15.85
N GLN A 84 -13.02 -6.77 16.47
CA GLN A 84 -13.00 -6.93 17.93
C GLN A 84 -12.13 -5.90 18.68
N ASN A 85 -11.18 -5.24 18.01
CA ASN A 85 -10.30 -4.25 18.63
C ASN A 85 -10.69 -2.82 18.21
N PRO A 86 -10.55 -1.82 19.11
CA PRO A 86 -10.82 -0.44 18.75
C PRO A 86 -9.89 0.01 17.60
N PRO A 87 -10.40 0.80 16.64
CA PRO A 87 -9.60 1.28 15.52
C PRO A 87 -8.67 2.43 15.93
N LEU A 88 -7.54 2.53 15.23
CA LEU A 88 -6.70 3.72 15.24
C LEU A 88 -7.30 4.76 14.27
N TYR A 89 -7.53 5.97 14.77
CA TYR A 89 -8.01 7.09 13.98
C TYR A 89 -6.86 7.85 13.35
N LEU A 90 -6.91 8.05 12.04
CA LEU A 90 -5.97 8.88 11.30
C LEU A 90 -6.57 10.28 11.14
N ALA A 91 -5.86 11.32 11.55
CA ALA A 91 -6.34 12.69 11.48
C ALA A 91 -5.31 13.65 10.89
N ILE A 92 -5.78 14.62 10.12
CA ILE A 92 -5.06 15.82 9.70
C ILE A 92 -5.69 17.00 10.43
N ILE A 93 -4.90 17.68 11.26
CA ILE A 93 -5.34 18.86 11.99
C ILE A 93 -5.01 20.09 11.14
N LEU A 94 -6.02 20.93 10.90
CA LEU A 94 -5.89 22.19 10.17
C LEU A 94 -5.97 23.35 11.15
N ALA A 95 -5.03 24.29 11.06
CA ALA A 95 -5.16 25.57 11.76
C ALA A 95 -6.31 26.41 11.19
N LYS A 96 -6.88 27.32 11.99
CA LYS A 96 -8.01 28.20 11.60
C LYS A 96 -7.76 28.96 10.29
N ASP A 97 -6.54 29.42 10.10
CA ASP A 97 -6.03 30.20 8.98
C ASP A 97 -5.32 29.35 7.92
N SER A 98 -5.37 28.02 8.02
CA SER A 98 -4.63 27.14 7.11
C SER A 98 -5.11 27.31 5.66
N PRO A 99 -4.18 27.49 4.70
CA PRO A 99 -4.51 27.49 3.27
C PRO A 99 -4.85 26.08 2.75
N ARG A 100 -4.90 25.06 3.62
CA ARG A 100 -5.14 23.64 3.27
C ARG A 100 -4.09 23.08 2.31
N GLU A 101 -2.86 23.52 2.52
CA GLU A 101 -1.68 23.08 1.80
C GLU A 101 -0.62 22.57 2.78
N TYR A 102 0.18 21.59 2.33
CA TYR A 102 1.36 21.15 3.06
C TYR A 102 2.64 21.64 2.38
N ASP A 103 3.73 21.68 3.13
CA ASP A 103 5.01 22.11 2.58
C ASP A 103 5.62 21.08 1.62
N ALA A 104 6.17 21.57 0.51
CA ALA A 104 6.80 20.74 -0.50
C ALA A 104 7.77 21.59 -1.35
N PRO A 105 8.90 21.01 -1.82
CA PRO A 105 9.82 21.67 -2.74
C PRO A 105 9.11 22.20 -4.00
N PRO A 106 9.54 23.33 -4.59
CA PRO A 106 8.86 23.96 -5.74
C PRO A 106 8.64 23.03 -6.93
N LEU A 107 9.63 22.20 -7.26
CA LEU A 107 9.53 21.20 -8.34
C LEU A 107 8.46 20.15 -8.07
N ARG A 108 8.29 19.72 -6.81
CA ARG A 108 7.24 18.78 -6.42
C ARG A 108 5.87 19.45 -6.44
N LYS A 109 5.74 20.67 -5.91
CA LYS A 109 4.50 21.45 -5.98
C LYS A 109 3.99 21.58 -7.43
N LYS A 110 4.88 21.87 -8.38
CA LYS A 110 4.50 21.96 -9.81
C LYS A 110 4.06 20.63 -10.43
N ARG A 111 4.68 19.50 -10.04
CA ARG A 111 4.43 18.19 -10.65
C ARG A 111 3.20 17.48 -10.07
N GLU A 112 3.06 17.48 -8.75
CA GLU A 112 2.01 16.71 -8.04
C GLU A 112 1.00 17.59 -7.29
N GLY A 113 1.31 18.87 -7.05
CA GLY A 113 0.55 19.72 -6.15
C GLY A 113 0.85 19.45 -4.66
N ASN A 114 0.23 20.23 -3.78
CA ASN A 114 0.44 20.16 -2.34
C ASN A 114 -0.82 20.42 -1.52
N ARG A 115 -2.00 20.19 -2.13
CA ARG A 115 -3.29 20.41 -1.49
C ARG A 115 -3.64 19.29 -0.53
N LEU A 116 -4.57 19.59 0.38
CA LEU A 116 -5.09 18.66 1.39
C LEU A 116 -5.56 17.32 0.81
N GLU A 117 -6.18 17.30 -0.37
CA GLU A 117 -6.65 16.06 -0.99
C GLU A 117 -5.49 15.10 -1.28
N LEU A 118 -4.34 15.62 -1.72
CA LEU A 118 -3.14 14.82 -1.92
C LEU A 118 -2.51 14.41 -0.59
N ALA A 119 -2.57 15.27 0.43
CA ALA A 119 -2.13 14.91 1.79
C ALA A 119 -2.93 13.72 2.35
N VAL A 120 -4.25 13.70 2.15
CA VAL A 120 -5.13 12.58 2.53
C VAL A 120 -4.70 11.28 1.83
N LYS A 121 -4.46 11.32 0.52
CA LYS A 121 -3.97 10.15 -0.24
C LYS A 121 -2.62 9.64 0.28
N LYS A 122 -1.69 10.57 0.53
CA LYS A 122 -0.34 10.25 1.06
C LYS A 122 -0.40 9.65 2.46
N LEU A 123 -1.13 10.28 3.37
CA LEU A 123 -1.28 9.80 4.76
C LEU A 123 -1.90 8.40 4.78
N ARG A 124 -2.90 8.16 3.93
CA ARG A 124 -3.51 6.83 3.79
C ARG A 124 -2.51 5.78 3.30
N MET A 125 -1.71 6.10 2.28
CA MET A 125 -0.67 5.18 1.81
C MET A 125 0.38 4.90 2.91
N ILE A 126 0.83 5.95 3.60
CA ILE A 126 1.77 5.84 4.74
C ILE A 126 1.20 4.93 5.82
N ALA A 127 -0.08 5.09 6.17
CA ALA A 127 -0.75 4.29 7.17
C ALA A 127 -0.75 2.79 6.80
N TYR A 128 -1.04 2.44 5.55
CA TYR A 128 -0.94 1.05 5.10
C TYR A 128 0.49 0.52 5.06
N LEU A 129 1.47 1.35 4.73
CA LEU A 129 2.89 0.98 4.80
C LEU A 129 3.31 0.67 6.24
N TRP A 130 2.91 1.51 7.20
CA TRP A 130 3.14 1.25 8.62
C TRP A 130 2.49 -0.06 9.06
N GLN A 131 1.26 -0.31 8.62
CA GLN A 131 0.58 -1.56 8.92
C GLN A 131 1.39 -2.75 8.35
N ALA A 132 1.69 -2.75 7.05
CA ALA A 132 2.41 -3.82 6.38
C ALA A 132 3.79 -4.10 7.00
N PHE A 133 4.55 -3.05 7.32
CA PHE A 133 5.85 -3.17 7.99
C PHE A 133 5.69 -3.75 9.40
N THR A 134 4.80 -3.19 10.21
CA THR A 134 4.60 -3.63 11.61
C THR A 134 4.18 -5.09 11.66
N GLY A 135 3.25 -5.52 10.80
CA GLY A 135 2.82 -6.93 10.76
C GLY A 135 3.91 -7.89 10.29
N GLU A 136 4.79 -7.46 9.39
CA GLU A 136 5.96 -8.25 9.00
C GLU A 136 6.95 -8.38 10.14
N GLN A 137 7.27 -7.27 10.82
CA GLN A 137 8.18 -7.28 11.96
C GLN A 137 7.63 -8.14 13.12
N MET A 138 6.32 -8.06 13.40
CA MET A 138 5.68 -8.92 14.40
C MET A 138 5.81 -10.40 14.03
N ALA A 139 5.56 -10.75 12.78
CA ALA A 139 5.65 -12.14 12.33
C ALA A 139 7.09 -12.67 12.37
N ARG A 140 8.04 -11.85 11.95
CA ARG A 140 9.48 -12.17 11.98
C ARG A 140 9.98 -12.44 13.40
N ASN A 141 9.38 -11.81 14.41
CA ASN A 141 9.71 -11.99 15.82
C ASN A 141 8.82 -13.02 16.54
N GLY A 142 8.12 -13.91 15.81
CA GLY A 142 7.34 -15.00 16.40
C GLY A 142 5.96 -14.61 16.94
N PHE A 143 5.52 -13.37 16.72
CA PHE A 143 4.23 -12.86 17.20
C PHE A 143 3.09 -12.94 16.18
N GLU A 144 3.27 -13.74 15.12
CA GLU A 144 2.39 -13.80 13.95
C GLU A 144 2.20 -12.44 13.25
N ARG A 145 1.38 -12.41 12.20
CA ARG A 145 1.05 -11.18 11.45
C ARG A 145 -0.03 -10.35 12.15
N ARG A 146 0.28 -9.87 13.36
CA ARG A 146 -0.58 -9.00 14.17
C ARG A 146 -0.24 -7.53 13.93
N CYS A 147 -1.24 -6.67 13.88
CA CYS A 147 -1.09 -5.22 13.73
C CYS A 147 -2.36 -4.49 14.21
N PHE A 148 -2.25 -3.18 14.46
CA PHE A 148 -3.39 -2.30 14.67
C PHE A 148 -4.29 -2.24 13.42
N ARG A 149 -5.59 -1.99 13.62
CA ARG A 149 -6.56 -1.70 12.55
C ARG A 149 -6.83 -0.21 12.46
N PHE A 150 -7.22 0.27 11.29
CA PHE A 150 -7.75 1.62 11.13
C PHE A 150 -9.27 1.61 11.18
N GLU A 151 -9.86 2.80 11.31
CA GLU A 151 -11.26 2.98 10.98
C GLU A 151 -11.40 2.97 9.46
N ASP A 152 -12.25 2.10 8.93
CA ASP A 152 -12.53 1.99 7.50
C ASP A 152 -13.86 2.64 7.16
N GLU A 153 -13.93 3.22 5.96
CA GLU A 153 -15.13 3.80 5.37
C GLU A 153 -15.27 3.34 3.91
N ALA A 154 -16.50 3.15 3.45
CA ALA A 154 -16.78 2.90 2.04
C ALA A 154 -16.58 4.20 1.24
N THR A 155 -15.39 4.38 0.68
CA THR A 155 -15.03 5.60 -0.07
C THR A 155 -14.19 5.26 -1.29
N TYR A 156 -13.90 6.27 -2.12
CA TYR A 156 -13.04 6.11 -3.27
C TYR A 156 -11.64 5.64 -2.85
N ASP A 157 -11.19 4.55 -3.45
CA ASP A 157 -9.85 4.03 -3.23
C ASP A 157 -8.82 4.97 -3.85
N THR A 158 -7.68 5.10 -3.18
CA THR A 158 -6.62 6.05 -3.56
C THR A 158 -5.23 5.40 -3.57
N LEU A 159 -5.18 4.07 -3.45
CA LEU A 159 -3.93 3.30 -3.42
C LEU A 159 -3.34 3.04 -4.81
N SER A 160 -4.15 3.17 -5.86
CA SER A 160 -3.70 3.02 -7.24
C SER A 160 -4.06 4.25 -8.06
N TYR A 161 -3.12 4.71 -8.89
CA TYR A 161 -3.39 5.75 -9.88
C TYR A 161 -4.10 5.19 -11.13
N ARG A 162 -4.02 3.87 -11.35
CA ARG A 162 -4.60 3.17 -12.52
C ARG A 162 -6.11 3.00 -12.39
N GLU A 163 -6.62 3.06 -11.18
CA GLU A 163 -8.04 2.98 -10.89
C GLU A 163 -8.55 4.35 -10.49
N LYS A 164 -9.63 4.78 -11.14
CA LYS A 164 -10.35 5.99 -10.80
C LYS A 164 -11.78 5.61 -10.44
N ASN A 165 -12.33 6.26 -9.44
CA ASN A 165 -13.74 6.13 -9.05
C ASN A 165 -14.18 4.73 -8.58
N ILE A 166 -13.25 3.90 -8.09
CA ILE A 166 -13.59 2.61 -7.48
C ILE A 166 -13.79 2.80 -5.98
N ILE A 167 -14.93 2.35 -5.47
CA ILE A 167 -15.26 2.43 -4.04
C ILE A 167 -14.82 1.13 -3.35
N ARG A 168 -14.05 1.25 -2.27
CA ARG A 168 -13.60 0.11 -1.44
C ARG A 168 -13.61 0.50 0.04
N GLN A 169 -13.72 -0.49 0.91
CA GLN A 169 -13.50 -0.29 2.36
C GLN A 169 -12.06 0.18 2.59
N THR A 170 -11.91 1.44 3.00
CA THR A 170 -10.62 2.14 3.00
C THR A 170 -10.47 2.98 4.25
N ALA A 171 -9.25 2.98 4.82
CA ALA A 171 -8.89 3.79 5.97
C ALA A 171 -9.36 5.25 5.83
N LYS A 172 -10.19 5.66 6.78
CA LYS A 172 -10.76 7.00 6.91
C LYS A 172 -9.69 7.95 7.45
N ILE A 173 -9.59 9.11 6.80
CA ILE A 173 -8.73 10.21 7.25
C ILE A 173 -9.64 11.33 7.73
N HIS A 174 -9.61 11.64 9.02
CA HIS A 174 -10.37 12.71 9.63
C HIS A 174 -9.70 14.05 9.38
N ILE A 175 -10.47 15.04 8.98
CA ILE A 175 -9.99 16.42 8.86
C ILE A 175 -10.57 17.18 10.05
N VAL A 176 -9.69 17.64 10.95
CA VAL A 176 -10.09 18.32 12.18
C VAL A 176 -9.67 19.78 12.08
N GLN A 177 -10.65 20.67 12.01
CA GLN A 177 -10.42 22.11 11.98
C GLN A 177 -10.22 22.65 13.40
N SER A 178 -9.04 23.21 13.66
CA SER A 178 -8.71 23.87 14.92
C SER A 178 -9.34 25.26 15.01
N LYS A 179 -9.62 25.68 16.25
CA LYS A 179 -10.04 27.05 16.58
C LYS A 179 -8.85 28.03 16.65
N TYR A 180 -7.63 27.49 16.69
CA TYR A 180 -6.38 28.25 16.85
C TYR A 180 -5.64 28.41 15.51
N MET A 181 -4.91 29.52 15.37
CA MET A 181 -4.02 29.79 14.24
C MET A 181 -2.62 29.22 14.50
N VAL A 182 -1.80 29.08 13.46
CA VAL A 182 -0.39 28.70 13.62
C VAL A 182 0.36 29.86 14.26
N LYS A 183 1.18 29.59 15.29
CA LYS A 183 2.12 30.61 15.79
C LYS A 183 3.21 30.80 14.73
N GLY A 184 3.24 32.00 14.14
CA GLY A 184 4.29 32.44 13.22
C GLY A 184 5.63 32.65 13.91
#